data_AF-A0A1V2BF04-F1
#
_entry.id   AF-A0A1V2BF04-F1
#
_cell.length_a   1.000
_cell.length_b   1.000
_cell.length_c   1.000
_cell.angle_alpha   90.00
_cell.angle_beta   90.00
_cell.angle_gamma   90.00
#
_symmetry.space_group_name_H-M   'P 1'
#
loop_
_entity.id
_entity.type
_entity.pdbx_description
1 polymer ?
#
loop_
_entity_poly.entity_id
_entity_poly.type
_entity_poly.pdbx_seq_one_letter_code
_entity_poly.pdbx_strand_id
1 'polypeptide(L)'
;MQPNDITFFQRFQDDILSGRKTITIRNAAESHFKVGDVLRVGRYEDDGYFCTISVVATSTVTLATLSERHAQQENMTLAQLRQVITEIYPDEEQFYVIEFKLL
;
A
#
# COMPACT_ATOMS: atom_id res chain seq x y z
N MET A 1 -18.59 5.67 13.61
CA MET A 1 -17.95 5.65 12.28
C MET A 1 -17.20 4.33 12.19
N GLN A 2 -17.27 3.65 11.04
CA GLN A 2 -16.55 2.40 10.87
C GLN A 2 -15.07 2.74 10.66
N PRO A 3 -14.13 2.15 11.41
CA PRO A 3 -12.71 2.40 11.21
C PRO A 3 -12.30 1.98 9.80
N ASN A 4 -11.32 2.67 9.21
CA ASN A 4 -10.74 2.24 7.94
C ASN A 4 -9.85 1.02 8.19
N ASP A 5 -9.87 0.07 7.25
CA ASP A 5 -9.04 -1.14 7.35
C ASP A 5 -7.59 -0.85 6.95
N ILE A 6 -7.39 0.13 6.06
CA ILE A 6 -6.09 0.49 5.53
C ILE A 6 -6.03 1.98 5.18
N THR A 7 -4.87 2.61 5.41
CA THR A 7 -4.66 4.03 5.10
C THR A 7 -3.59 4.24 4.05
N PHE A 8 -3.77 5.27 3.20
CA PHE A 8 -2.80 5.70 2.20
C PHE A 8 -2.55 7.20 2.32
N PHE A 9 -1.36 7.65 1.96
CA PHE A 9 -1.09 9.09 1.84
C PHE A 9 -2.02 9.74 0.83
N GLN A 10 -2.45 10.96 1.11
CA GLN A 10 -3.36 11.72 0.26
C GLN A 10 -2.90 11.81 -1.21
N ARG A 11 -1.59 11.88 -1.46
CA ARG A 11 -1.02 11.90 -2.83
C ARG A 11 -1.39 10.68 -3.68
N PHE A 12 -1.70 9.54 -3.05
CA PHE A 12 -2.08 8.31 -3.74
C PHE A 12 -3.59 8.19 -3.99
N GLN A 13 -4.39 9.10 -3.43
CA GLN A 13 -5.84 9.05 -3.57
C GLN A 13 -6.25 9.02 -5.05
N ASP A 14 -5.72 9.96 -5.85
CA ASP A 14 -6.04 10.04 -7.27
C ASP A 14 -5.48 8.87 -8.08
N ASP A 15 -4.33 8.32 -7.69
CA ASP A 15 -3.73 7.15 -8.36
C ASP A 15 -4.53 5.87 -8.09
N ILE A 16 -5.10 5.72 -6.90
CA ILE A 16 -5.96 4.58 -6.53
C ILE A 16 -7.32 4.72 -7.22
N LEU A 17 -7.93 5.90 -7.15
CA LEU A 17 -9.23 6.17 -7.79
C LEU A 17 -9.18 6.05 -9.31
N SER A 18 -8.02 6.34 -9.93
CA SER A 18 -7.81 6.17 -11.37
C SER A 18 -7.33 4.77 -11.76
N GLY A 19 -7.11 3.87 -10.80
CA GLY A 19 -6.60 2.52 -11.06
C GLY A 19 -5.16 2.47 -11.54
N ARG A 20 -4.40 3.57 -11.44
CA ARG A 20 -2.95 3.60 -11.74
C ARG A 20 -2.14 2.87 -10.67
N LYS A 21 -2.58 2.97 -9.41
CA LYS A 21 -1.97 2.30 -8.27
C LYS A 21 -2.81 1.10 -7.87
N THR A 22 -2.27 -0.08 -8.14
CA THR A 22 -2.92 -1.38 -7.86
C THR A 22 -2.18 -2.22 -6.84
N ILE A 23 -1.03 -1.76 -6.33
CA ILE A 23 -0.26 -2.47 -5.30
C ILE A 23 0.02 -1.56 -4.10
N THR A 24 0.17 -2.15 -2.92
CA THR A 24 0.64 -1.49 -1.69
C THR A 24 1.62 -2.38 -0.98
N ILE A 25 2.57 -1.78 -0.25
CA ILE A 25 3.61 -2.49 0.50
C ILE A 25 3.35 -2.26 1.99
N ARG A 26 3.29 -3.35 2.77
CA ARG A 26 2.97 -3.36 4.21
C ARG A 26 3.96 -4.21 5.00
N ASN A 27 4.04 -4.03 6.31
CA ASN A 27 4.81 -4.90 7.19
C ASN A 27 4.03 -6.18 7.56
N ALA A 28 4.65 -7.06 8.36
CA ALA A 28 4.04 -8.31 8.79
C ALA A 28 2.79 -8.12 9.67
N ALA A 29 2.69 -7.02 10.42
CA ALA A 29 1.51 -6.73 11.24
C ALA A 29 0.28 -6.40 10.38
N GLU A 30 0.49 -5.72 9.27
CA GLU A 30 -0.55 -5.27 8.32
C GLU A 30 -0.66 -6.17 7.08
N SER A 31 -0.13 -7.39 7.11
CA SER A 31 -0.19 -8.34 5.99
C SER A 31 -1.29 -9.40 6.11
N HIS A 32 -2.12 -9.32 7.15
CA HIS A 32 -3.15 -10.32 7.46
C HIS A 32 -4.32 -10.38 6.45
N PHE A 33 -4.29 -9.52 5.43
CA PHE A 33 -5.27 -9.46 4.36
C PHE A 33 -5.12 -10.63 3.38
N LYS A 34 -6.25 -11.15 2.92
CA LYS A 34 -6.36 -12.29 2.02
C LYS A 34 -7.01 -11.88 0.70
N VAL A 35 -6.71 -12.65 -0.34
CA VAL A 35 -7.37 -12.50 -1.63
C VAL A 35 -8.89 -12.63 -1.47
N GLY A 36 -9.62 -11.65 -2.01
CA GLY A 36 -11.07 -11.53 -1.87
C GLY A 36 -11.52 -10.61 -0.73
N ASP A 37 -10.61 -10.20 0.18
CA ASP A 37 -10.96 -9.24 1.22
C ASP A 37 -11.33 -7.89 0.61
N VAL A 38 -12.30 -7.24 1.24
CA VAL A 38 -12.79 -5.90 0.87
C VAL A 38 -12.36 -4.95 1.95
N LEU A 39 -11.48 -4.01 1.60
CA LEU A 39 -10.84 -3.10 2.54
C LEU A 39 -11.33 -1.69 2.33
N ARG A 40 -11.72 -1.06 3.43
CA ARG A 40 -12.08 0.34 3.50
C ARG A 40 -10.83 1.20 3.55
N VAL A 41 -10.68 2.09 2.57
CA VAL A 41 -9.48 2.91 2.40
C VAL A 41 -9.67 4.30 2.97
N GLY A 42 -8.78 4.67 3.89
CA GLY A 42 -8.69 5.99 4.50
C GLY A 42 -7.45 6.78 4.07
N ARG A 43 -7.49 8.10 4.22
CA ARG A 43 -6.29 8.95 4.14
C ARG A 43 -5.47 8.85 5.42
N TYR A 44 -4.15 8.76 5.29
CA TYR A 44 -3.26 8.65 6.44
C TYR A 44 -3.27 9.93 7.31
N GLU A 45 -3.47 11.10 6.69
CA GLU A 45 -3.36 12.40 7.34
C GLU A 45 -4.55 12.75 8.25
N ASP A 46 -5.77 12.33 7.89
CA ASP A 46 -7.01 12.70 8.59
C ASP A 46 -7.97 11.52 8.83
N ASP A 47 -7.54 10.29 8.51
CA ASP A 47 -8.36 9.07 8.53
C ASP A 47 -9.66 9.20 7.70
N GLY A 48 -9.66 10.10 6.72
CA GLY A 48 -10.80 10.36 5.86
C GLY A 48 -11.01 9.20 4.89
N TYR A 49 -12.12 8.48 5.03
CA TYR A 49 -12.54 7.48 4.05
C TYR A 49 -12.67 8.09 2.65
N PHE A 50 -12.11 7.43 1.63
CA PHE A 50 -12.26 7.89 0.24
C PHE A 50 -12.69 6.80 -0.74
N CYS A 51 -12.29 5.54 -0.57
CA CYS A 51 -12.74 4.46 -1.46
C CYS A 51 -12.71 3.10 -0.78
N THR A 52 -13.24 2.09 -1.46
CA THR A 52 -13.15 0.69 -1.05
C THR A 52 -12.41 -0.10 -2.13
N ILE A 53 -11.50 -0.97 -1.72
CA ILE A 53 -10.71 -1.80 -2.62
C ILE A 53 -10.92 -3.28 -2.30
N SER A 54 -10.66 -4.15 -3.28
CA SER A 54 -10.64 -5.60 -3.07
C SER A 54 -9.25 -6.15 -3.34
N VAL A 55 -8.76 -6.99 -2.43
CA VAL A 55 -7.47 -7.67 -2.57
C VAL A 55 -7.55 -8.74 -3.63
N VAL A 56 -6.64 -8.69 -4.59
CA VAL A 56 -6.56 -9.60 -5.75
C VAL A 56 -5.40 -10.60 -5.60
N ALA A 57 -4.27 -10.16 -5.05
CA ALA A 57 -3.11 -11.02 -4.82
C ALA A 57 -2.26 -10.51 -3.65
N THR A 58 -1.44 -11.38 -3.08
CA THR A 58 -0.49 -11.05 -2.01
C THR A 58 0.85 -11.70 -2.32
N SER A 59 1.94 -10.93 -2.22
CA SER A 59 3.32 -11.35 -2.43
C SER A 59 4.22 -10.81 -1.32
N THR A 60 5.46 -11.29 -1.23
CA THR A 60 6.44 -10.81 -0.24
C THR A 60 7.67 -10.24 -0.93
N VAL A 61 8.18 -9.12 -0.43
CA VAL A 61 9.37 -8.42 -0.94
C VAL A 61 10.21 -7.95 0.24
N THR A 62 11.53 -7.99 0.15
CA THR A 62 12.43 -7.40 1.15
C THR A 62 12.95 -6.05 0.67
N LEU A 63 13.43 -5.22 1.59
CA LEU A 63 14.06 -3.93 1.25
C LEU A 63 15.18 -4.13 0.21
N ALA A 64 15.96 -5.20 0.30
CA ALA A 64 17.02 -5.51 -0.66
C ALA A 64 16.47 -5.85 -2.06
N THR A 65 15.32 -6.51 -2.14
CA THR A 65 14.69 -6.91 -3.42
C THR A 65 13.80 -5.84 -4.04
N LEU A 66 13.58 -4.71 -3.36
CA LEU A 66 12.91 -3.55 -3.96
C LEU A 66 13.69 -3.08 -5.19
N SER A 67 13.00 -3.08 -6.32
CA SER A 67 13.53 -2.71 -7.64
C SER A 67 12.85 -1.45 -8.16
N GLU A 68 13.42 -0.81 -9.17
CA GLU A 68 12.81 0.36 -9.80
C GLU A 68 11.41 0.10 -10.36
N ARG A 69 11.09 -1.15 -10.72
CA ARG A 69 9.74 -1.53 -11.14
C ARG A 69 8.72 -1.31 -10.02
N HIS A 70 9.08 -1.63 -8.77
CA HIS A 70 8.22 -1.36 -7.63
C HIS A 70 8.06 0.15 -7.40
N ALA A 71 9.15 0.91 -7.57
CA ALA A 71 9.14 2.36 -7.44
C ALA A 71 8.27 3.04 -8.52
N GLN A 72 8.33 2.58 -9.77
CA GLN A 72 7.47 3.08 -10.85
C GLN A 72 5.99 2.83 -10.59
N GLN A 73 5.62 1.65 -10.06
CA GLN A 73 4.24 1.35 -9.66
C GLN A 73 3.76 2.24 -8.50
N GLU A 74 4.70 2.68 -7.67
CA GLU A 74 4.49 3.62 -6.58
C GLU A 74 4.65 5.10 -7.01
N ASN A 75 4.81 5.35 -8.32
CA ASN A 75 5.02 6.66 -8.93
C ASN A 75 6.14 7.48 -8.24
N MET A 76 7.24 6.80 -7.89
CA MET A 76 8.36 7.41 -7.18
C MET A 76 9.70 6.77 -7.58
N THR A 77 10.80 7.37 -7.14
CA THR A 77 12.14 6.79 -7.31
C THR A 77 12.38 5.68 -6.28
N LEU A 78 13.28 4.74 -6.58
CA LEU A 78 13.64 3.67 -5.64
C LEU A 78 14.17 4.22 -4.31
N ALA A 79 14.91 5.33 -4.34
CA ALA A 79 15.38 6.02 -3.14
C ALA A 79 14.23 6.56 -2.29
N GLN A 80 13.25 7.22 -2.92
CA GLN A 80 12.05 7.70 -2.22
C GLN A 80 11.21 6.55 -1.66
N LEU A 81 11.05 5.46 -2.41
CA LEU A 81 10.32 4.28 -1.94
C LEU A 81 10.98 3.70 -0.70
N ARG A 82 12.30 3.52 -0.72
CA ARG A 82 13.06 3.05 0.44
C ARG A 82 12.91 4.00 1.62
N GLN A 83 13.04 5.31 1.39
CA GLN A 83 12.92 6.31 2.45
C GLN A 83 11.53 6.28 3.11
N VAL A 84 10.45 6.24 2.32
CA VAL A 84 9.08 6.17 2.83
C VAL A 84 8.86 4.87 3.60
N ILE A 85 9.34 3.74 3.07
CA ILE A 85 9.22 2.44 3.75
C ILE A 85 9.99 2.46 5.08
N THR A 86 11.22 2.97 5.11
CA THR A 86 12.02 3.08 6.34
C THR A 86 11.45 4.09 7.33
N GLU A 87 10.77 5.13 6.87
CA GLU A 87 10.10 6.12 7.74
C GLU A 87 8.86 5.53 8.43
N ILE A 88 8.11 4.70 7.73
CA ILE A 88 6.91 4.04 8.26
C ILE A 88 7.27 2.78 9.07
N TYR A 89 8.28 2.03 8.60
CA TYR A 89 8.71 0.76 9.16
C TYR A 89 10.25 0.72 9.31
N PRO A 90 10.82 1.41 10.31
CA PRO A 90 12.27 1.52 10.46
C PRO A 90 12.99 0.21 10.79
N ASP A 91 12.30 -0.73 11.45
CA ASP A 91 12.88 -1.98 11.97
C ASP A 91 12.49 -3.22 11.16
N GLU A 92 11.88 -3.04 9.98
CA GLU A 92 11.38 -4.15 9.16
C GLU A 92 12.27 -4.35 7.91
N GLU A 93 12.68 -5.60 7.68
CA GLU A 93 13.46 -5.97 6.50
C GLU A 93 12.60 -6.66 5.42
N GLN A 94 11.48 -7.26 5.84
CA GLN A 94 10.55 -7.99 5.00
C GLN A 94 9.19 -7.29 4.96
N PHE A 95 8.69 -7.12 3.74
CA PHE A 95 7.43 -6.48 3.44
C PHE A 95 6.54 -7.40 2.62
N TYR A 96 5.25 -7.06 2.64
CA TYR A 96 4.18 -7.78 1.97
C TYR A 96 3.57 -6.83 0.94
N VAL A 97 3.62 -7.24 -0.31
CA VAL A 97 2.99 -6.54 -1.42
C VAL A 97 1.57 -7.07 -1.56
N ILE A 98 0.59 -6.20 -1.37
CA ILE A 98 -0.81 -6.53 -1.55
C ILE A 98 -1.25 -5.87 -2.85
N GLU A 99 -1.66 -6.69 -3.80
CA GLU A 99 -2.29 -6.25 -5.03
C GLU A 99 -3.80 -6.16 -4.80
N PHE A 100 -4.37 -5.03 -5.20
CA PHE A 100 -5.77 -4.71 -5.03
C PHE A 100 -6.34 -4.05 -6.27
N LYS A 101 -7.66 -4.07 -6.38
CA LYS A 101 -8.42 -3.34 -7.39
C LYS A 101 -9.44 -2.44 -6.71
N LEU A 102 -9.68 -1.28 -7.31
CA LEU A 102 -10.82 -0.43 -6.94
C LEU A 102 -12.13 -1.19 -7.22
N LEU A 103 -13.08 -1.09 -6.28
CA LEU A 103 -14.44 -1.64 -6.43
C LEU A 103 -15.42 -0.57 -6.92
#